data_AF-A0A1G6YWB2-F1
#
_entry.id   AF-A0A1G6YWB2-F1
#
_cell.length_a   1.000
_cell.length_b   1.000
_cell.length_c   1.000
_cell.angle_alpha   90.00
_cell.angle_beta   90.00
_cell.angle_gamma   90.00
#
_symmetry.space_group_name_H-M   'P 1'
#
loop_
_entity.id
_entity.type
_entity.pdbx_description
1 polymer ?
#
loop_
_entity_poly.entity_id
_entity_poly.type
_entity_poly.pdbx_seq_one_letter_code
_entity_poly.pdbx_strand_id
1 'polypeptide(L)'
;MATGNQPQPIFGDVASVRATAKLLSDVAEAYNERLKKEAPNLDGADVYARLQEEQRLRSISNQLYFEAAQRVLEEAVDDQKALEVDLKKASDRLSKIEDWAQALDLVADLLVLAGALLARKPGPIVAALKEVRDDIKAAKA
;
A
#
# COMPACT_ATOMS: atom_id res chain seq x y z
N MET A 1 31.23 9.04 15.43
CA MET A 1 29.81 9.20 15.05
C MET A 1 29.78 10.03 13.79
N ALA A 2 29.69 9.40 12.62
CA ALA A 2 29.63 10.10 11.34
C ALA A 2 28.15 10.23 10.96
N THR A 3 27.62 11.45 11.03
CA THR A 3 26.30 11.79 10.50
C THR A 3 26.37 11.63 8.98
N GLY A 4 25.84 10.52 8.47
CA GLY A 4 25.70 10.28 7.05
C GLY A 4 24.83 11.38 6.45
N ASN A 5 25.48 12.30 5.72
CA ASN A 5 24.83 13.36 4.99
C ASN A 5 24.15 12.71 3.78
N GLN A 6 22.94 12.17 3.96
CA GLN A 6 22.17 11.69 2.82
C GLN A 6 21.85 12.89 1.93
N PRO A 7 22.18 12.84 0.63
CA PRO A 7 21.89 13.94 -0.28
C PRO A 7 20.37 14.16 -0.26
N GLN A 8 19.96 15.35 0.20
CA GLN A 8 18.55 15.70 0.17
C GLN A 8 18.08 15.68 -1.28
N PRO A 9 16.92 15.07 -1.57
CA PRO A 9 16.38 15.05 -2.92
C PRO A 9 16.12 16.47 -3.40
N ILE A 10 16.63 16.80 -4.58
CA ILE A 10 16.51 18.14 -5.20
C ILE A 10 15.02 18.51 -5.41
N PHE A 11 14.16 17.51 -5.62
CA PHE A 11 12.72 17.65 -5.76
C PHE A 11 12.00 17.00 -4.59
N GLY A 12 11.06 17.74 -3.99
CA GLY A 12 10.27 17.30 -2.84
C GLY A 12 9.17 16.29 -3.16
N ASP A 13 8.69 16.23 -4.41
CA ASP A 13 7.55 15.41 -4.80
C ASP A 13 7.66 14.87 -6.24
N VAL A 14 6.89 13.81 -6.52
CA VAL A 14 6.86 13.11 -7.82
C VAL A 14 6.45 14.04 -8.97
N ALA A 15 5.49 14.94 -8.75
CA ALA A 15 5.01 15.82 -9.80
C ALA A 15 6.09 16.81 -10.25
N SER A 16 6.86 17.34 -9.30
CA SER A 16 8.02 18.21 -9.57
C SER A 16 9.14 17.49 -10.33
N VAL A 17 9.46 16.25 -9.97
CA VAL A 17 10.45 15.42 -10.71
C VAL A 17 9.97 15.21 -12.15
N ARG A 18 8.70 14.82 -12.33
CA ARG A 18 8.11 14.57 -13.65
C ARG A 18 8.01 15.83 -14.51
N ALA A 19 7.65 16.96 -13.92
CA ALA A 19 7.59 18.25 -14.62
C ALA A 19 8.97 18.66 -15.15
N THR A 20 10.02 18.47 -14.34
CA THR A 20 11.40 18.74 -14.75
C THR A 20 11.87 17.79 -15.85
N ALA A 21 11.58 16.49 -15.72
CA ALA A 21 11.84 15.50 -16.77
C ALA A 21 11.19 15.93 -18.10
N LYS A 22 9.91 16.33 -18.04
CA LYS A 22 9.19 16.81 -19.22
C LYS A 22 9.86 18.04 -19.85
N LEU A 23 10.21 19.03 -19.05
CA LEU A 23 10.88 20.25 -19.55
C LEU A 23 12.20 19.93 -20.25
N LEU A 24 13.03 19.05 -19.67
CA LEU A 24 14.30 18.64 -20.29
C LEU A 24 14.08 17.87 -21.59
N SER A 25 13.05 17.02 -21.64
CA SER A 25 12.64 16.32 -22.86
C SER A 25 12.18 17.29 -23.95
N ASP A 26 11.32 18.25 -23.60
CA ASP A 26 10.82 19.28 -24.53
C ASP A 26 11.97 20.16 -25.05
N VAL A 27 12.93 20.50 -24.18
CA VAL A 27 14.13 21.26 -24.58
C VAL A 27 15.01 20.44 -25.51
N ALA A 28 15.23 19.15 -25.23
CA ALA A 28 15.98 18.26 -26.12
C ALA A 28 15.31 18.16 -27.50
N GLU A 29 13.98 18.05 -27.54
CA GLU A 29 13.21 18.01 -28.79
C GLU A 29 13.33 19.31 -29.58
N ALA A 30 13.11 20.46 -28.93
CA ALA A 30 13.27 21.77 -29.56
C ALA A 30 14.70 22.00 -30.06
N TYR A 31 15.70 21.51 -29.32
CA TYR A 31 17.10 21.57 -29.69
C TYR A 31 17.40 20.71 -30.92
N ASN A 32 16.88 19.48 -30.97
CA ASN A 32 17.02 18.59 -32.11
C ASN A 32 16.36 19.18 -33.37
N GLU A 33 15.14 19.69 -33.25
CA GLU A 33 14.44 20.35 -34.35
C GLU A 33 15.19 21.57 -34.89
N ARG A 34 15.82 22.34 -34.00
CA ARG A 34 16.70 23.44 -34.40
C ARG A 34 17.96 22.93 -35.09
N LEU A 35 18.61 21.89 -34.56
CA LEU A 35 19.81 21.29 -35.13
C LEU A 35 19.55 20.77 -36.55
N LYS A 36 18.41 20.11 -36.80
CA LYS A 36 18.02 19.64 -38.15
C LYS A 36 17.98 20.77 -39.19
N LYS A 37 17.57 21.97 -38.78
CA LYS A 37 17.51 23.15 -39.67
C LYS A 37 18.88 23.79 -39.88
N GLU A 38 19.72 23.78 -38.84
CA GLU A 38 21.05 24.42 -38.88
C GLU A 38 22.13 23.49 -39.47
N ALA A 39 21.98 22.17 -39.36
CA ALA A 39 22.97 21.16 -39.75
C ALA A 39 23.50 21.28 -41.19
N PRO A 40 22.71 21.66 -42.22
CA PRO A 40 23.24 21.86 -43.57
C PRO A 40 24.29 22.98 -43.68
N ASN A 41 24.32 23.90 -42.71
CA ASN A 41 25.22 25.05 -42.67
C ASN A 41 26.34 24.91 -41.63
N LEU A 42 26.41 23.77 -40.93
CA LEU A 42 27.41 23.49 -39.90
C LEU A 42 28.42 22.46 -40.42
N ASP A 43 29.61 22.47 -39.84
CA ASP A 43 30.56 21.38 -40.08
C ASP A 43 30.16 20.11 -39.30
N GLY A 44 30.74 18.96 -39.67
CA GLY A 44 30.42 17.69 -39.04
C GLY A 44 30.78 17.60 -37.55
N ALA A 45 31.79 18.33 -37.10
CA ALA A 45 32.21 18.34 -35.70
C ALA A 45 31.22 19.13 -34.82
N ASP A 46 30.75 20.27 -35.32
CA ASP A 46 29.73 21.10 -34.69
C ASP A 46 28.39 20.36 -34.60
N VAL A 47 27.98 19.68 -35.67
CA VAL A 47 26.76 18.85 -35.64
C VAL A 47 26.87 17.74 -34.59
N TYR A 48 28.02 17.07 -34.51
CA TYR A 48 28.24 15.99 -33.57
C TYR A 48 28.25 16.46 -32.11
N ALA A 49 28.93 17.58 -31.81
CA ALA A 49 28.96 18.15 -30.47
C ALA A 49 27.56 18.55 -29.98
N ARG A 50 26.75 19.13 -30.87
CA ARG A 50 25.36 19.50 -30.57
C ARG A 50 24.47 18.27 -30.36
N LEU A 51 24.65 17.21 -31.16
CA LEU A 51 23.94 15.95 -30.99
C LEU A 51 24.26 15.30 -29.63
N GLN A 52 25.51 15.36 -29.17
CA GLN A 52 25.90 14.84 -27.86
C GLN A 52 25.20 15.58 -26.71
N GLU A 53 25.08 16.91 -26.80
CA GLU A 53 24.40 17.69 -25.77
C GLU A 53 22.90 17.36 -25.72
N GLU A 54 22.28 17.17 -26.89
CA GLU A 54 20.89 16.71 -27.00
C GLU A 54 20.68 15.33 -26.33
N GLN A 55 21.58 14.38 -26.61
CA GLN A 55 21.56 13.05 -26.00
C GLN A 55 21.76 13.12 -24.49
N ARG A 56 22.60 14.04 -24.00
CA ARG A 56 22.80 14.28 -22.57
C ARG A 56 21.51 14.76 -21.91
N LEU A 57 20.80 15.71 -22.53
CA LEU A 57 19.52 16.21 -22.04
C LEU A 57 18.45 15.10 -22.00
N ARG A 58 18.37 14.26 -23.04
CA ARG A 58 17.47 13.08 -23.05
C ARG A 58 17.83 12.07 -21.98
N SER A 59 19.12 11.79 -21.78
CA SER A 59 19.58 10.87 -20.74
C SER A 59 19.15 11.33 -19.35
N ILE A 60 19.36 12.61 -19.03
CA ILE A 60 18.94 13.20 -17.75
C ILE A 60 17.42 13.16 -17.61
N SER A 61 16.67 13.52 -18.65
CA SER A 61 15.21 13.42 -18.65
C SER A 61 14.73 12.01 -18.34
N ASN A 62 15.33 10.99 -18.97
CA ASN A 62 14.93 9.60 -18.75
C ASN A 62 15.24 9.14 -17.33
N GLN A 63 16.39 9.52 -16.78
CA GLN A 63 16.75 9.24 -15.39
C GLN A 63 15.72 9.82 -14.42
N LEU A 64 15.27 11.07 -14.65
CA LEU A 64 14.24 11.69 -13.82
C LEU A 64 12.88 11.00 -13.95
N TYR A 65 12.52 10.50 -15.15
CA TYR A 65 11.31 9.69 -15.29
C TYR A 65 11.39 8.37 -14.52
N PHE A 66 12.55 7.70 -14.53
CA PHE A 66 12.76 6.49 -13.73
C PHE A 66 12.69 6.78 -12.23
N GLU A 67 13.28 7.89 -11.78
CA GLU A 67 13.21 8.33 -10.39
C GLU A 67 11.76 8.62 -9.97
N ALA A 68 10.98 9.32 -10.79
CA ALA A 68 9.57 9.55 -10.53
C ALA A 68 8.78 8.23 -10.45
N ALA A 69 9.05 7.28 -11.35
CA ALA A 69 8.40 5.97 -11.33
C ALA A 69 8.77 5.16 -10.07
N GLN A 70 10.03 5.21 -9.65
CA GLN A 70 10.49 4.55 -8.44
C GLN A 70 9.81 5.12 -7.19
N ARG A 71 9.72 6.45 -7.06
CA ARG A 71 9.05 7.09 -5.92
C ARG A 71 7.57 6.72 -5.82
N VAL A 72 6.87 6.66 -6.96
CA VAL A 72 5.46 6.19 -7.00
C VAL A 72 5.35 4.74 -6.54
N LEU A 73 6.30 3.89 -6.95
CA LEU A 73 6.32 2.49 -6.54
C LEU A 73 6.59 2.34 -5.04
N GLU A 74 7.50 3.13 -4.48
CA GLU A 74 7.82 3.13 -3.05
C GLU A 74 6.62 3.55 -2.20
N GLU A 75 5.94 4.66 -2.56
CA GLU A 75 4.72 5.10 -1.88
C GLU A 75 3.61 4.03 -1.95
N ALA A 76 3.41 3.39 -3.11
CA ALA A 76 2.40 2.35 -3.27
C ALA A 76 2.70 1.09 -2.43
N VAL A 77 3.97 0.72 -2.29
CA VAL A 77 4.40 -0.41 -1.45
C VAL A 77 4.15 -0.11 0.03
N ASP A 78 4.41 1.12 0.47
CA ASP A 78 4.18 1.52 1.86
C ASP A 78 2.68 1.59 2.19
N ASP A 79 1.85 2.10 1.28
CA ASP A 79 0.38 2.08 1.41
C ASP A 79 -0.17 0.65 1.48
N GLN A 80 0.34 -0.27 0.66
CA GLN A 80 -0.06 -1.68 0.69
C GLN A 80 0.30 -2.35 2.01
N LYS A 81 1.50 -2.10 2.56
CA LYS A 81 1.90 -2.61 3.88
C LYS A 81 1.03 -2.04 4.99
N ALA A 82 0.71 -0.75 4.94
CA ALA A 82 -0.17 -0.11 5.91
C ALA A 82 -1.58 -0.75 5.88
N LEU A 83 -2.12 -0.99 4.68
CA LEU A 83 -3.41 -1.66 4.50
C LEU A 83 -3.40 -3.09 5.02
N GLU A 84 -2.34 -3.85 4.78
CA GLU A 84 -2.19 -5.22 5.30
C GLU A 84 -2.20 -5.25 6.84
N VAL A 85 -1.50 -4.31 7.47
CA VAL A 85 -1.49 -4.16 8.93
C VAL A 85 -2.90 -3.87 9.47
N ASP A 86 -3.65 -2.99 8.82
CA ASP A 86 -5.00 -2.63 9.25
C ASP A 86 -6.02 -3.75 8.99
N LEU A 87 -5.88 -4.49 7.89
CA LEU A 87 -6.65 -5.72 7.63
C LEU A 87 -6.41 -6.77 8.72
N LYS A 88 -5.14 -6.97 9.13
CA LYS A 88 -4.82 -7.89 10.22
C LYS A 88 -5.45 -7.47 11.53
N LYS A 89 -5.36 -6.18 11.89
CA LYS A 89 -6.04 -5.64 13.10
C LYS A 89 -7.56 -5.82 13.03
N ALA A 90 -8.16 -5.63 11.85
CA ALA A 90 -9.59 -5.82 11.66
C ALA A 90 -10.00 -7.29 11.82
N SER A 91 -9.23 -8.20 11.23
CA SER A 91 -9.40 -9.65 11.40
C SER A 91 -9.30 -10.08 12.86
N ASP A 92 -8.28 -9.58 13.59
CA ASP A 92 -8.10 -9.88 15.02
C ASP A 92 -9.26 -9.36 15.86
N ARG A 93 -9.86 -8.22 15.49
CA ARG A 93 -11.05 -7.66 16.16
C ARG A 93 -12.29 -8.48 15.87
N LEU A 94 -12.47 -8.95 14.63
CA LEU A 94 -13.59 -9.81 14.24
C LEU A 94 -13.55 -11.14 15.00
N SER A 95 -12.39 -11.79 15.06
CA SER A 95 -12.23 -13.03 15.84
C SER A 95 -12.60 -12.83 17.30
N LYS A 96 -12.20 -11.72 17.93
CA LYS A 96 -12.61 -11.41 19.30
C LYS A 96 -14.12 -11.26 19.45
N ILE A 97 -14.79 -10.64 18.47
CA ILE A 97 -16.26 -10.47 18.51
C ILE A 97 -16.94 -11.84 18.40
N GLU A 98 -16.43 -12.74 17.56
CA GLU A 98 -16.92 -14.12 17.45
C GLU A 98 -16.75 -14.88 18.77
N ASP A 99 -15.59 -14.75 19.43
CA ASP A 99 -15.36 -15.33 20.77
C ASP A 99 -16.36 -14.80 21.81
N TRP A 100 -16.64 -13.49 21.78
CA TRP A 100 -17.64 -12.87 22.66
C TRP A 100 -19.06 -13.34 22.37
N ALA A 101 -19.39 -13.57 21.09
CA ALA A 101 -20.70 -14.10 20.71
C ALA A 101 -20.90 -15.52 21.26
N GLN A 102 -19.90 -16.39 21.13
CA GLN A 102 -19.94 -17.74 21.72
C GLN A 102 -20.06 -17.69 23.25
N ALA A 103 -19.34 -16.79 23.92
CA ALA A 103 -19.44 -16.63 25.36
C ALA A 103 -20.83 -16.15 25.81
N LEU A 104 -21.46 -15.25 25.05
CA LEU A 104 -22.82 -14.77 25.32
C LEU A 104 -23.88 -15.85 25.10
N ASP A 105 -23.72 -16.70 24.09
CA ASP A 105 -24.62 -17.83 23.81
C ASP A 105 -24.63 -18.80 24.99
N LEU A 106 -23.44 -19.20 25.46
CA LEU A 106 -23.29 -20.05 26.64
C LEU A 106 -23.92 -19.43 27.90
N VAL A 107 -23.78 -18.11 28.09
CA VAL A 107 -24.43 -17.41 29.21
C VAL A 107 -25.95 -17.46 29.07
N ALA A 108 -26.49 -17.28 27.87
CA ALA A 108 -27.93 -17.37 27.62
C ALA A 108 -28.46 -18.77 27.94
N ASP A 109 -27.76 -19.83 27.53
CA ASP A 109 -28.18 -21.21 27.80
C ASP A 109 -28.08 -21.60 29.28
N LEU A 110 -27.08 -21.07 30.00
CA LEU A 110 -27.01 -21.21 31.45
C LEU A 110 -28.19 -20.53 32.16
N LEU A 111 -28.65 -19.38 31.66
CA LEU A 111 -29.85 -18.71 32.18
C LEU A 111 -31.12 -19.51 31.86
N VAL A 112 -31.23 -20.08 30.66
CA VAL A 112 -32.34 -20.97 30.28
C VAL A 112 -32.38 -22.21 31.19
N LEU A 113 -31.22 -22.82 31.46
CA LEU A 113 -31.09 -23.95 32.37
C LEU A 113 -31.53 -23.58 33.79
N ALA A 114 -31.08 -22.45 34.33
CA ALA A 114 -31.50 -21.97 35.64
C ALA A 114 -33.02 -21.77 35.72
N GLY A 115 -33.61 -21.15 34.69
CA GLY A 115 -35.06 -21.00 34.58
C GLY A 115 -35.80 -22.33 34.54
N ALA A 116 -35.30 -23.31 33.78
CA ALA A 116 -35.88 -24.64 33.66
C ALA A 116 -35.83 -25.42 35.00
N LEU A 117 -34.73 -25.29 35.75
CA LEU A 117 -34.56 -25.85 37.09
C LEU A 117 -35.55 -25.23 38.08
N LEU A 118 -35.69 -23.91 38.09
CA LEU A 118 -36.66 -23.20 38.93
C LEU A 118 -38.09 -23.60 38.61
N ALA A 119 -38.42 -23.78 37.32
CA ALA A 119 -39.72 -24.24 36.86
C ALA A 119 -39.97 -25.75 37.09
N ARG A 120 -38.93 -26.50 37.52
CA ARG A 120 -38.97 -27.96 37.76
C ARG A 120 -39.49 -28.78 36.58
N LYS A 121 -39.20 -28.34 35.35
CA LYS A 121 -39.66 -29.03 34.13
C LYS A 121 -38.54 -29.92 33.56
N PRO A 122 -38.64 -31.26 33.66
CA PRO A 122 -37.55 -32.16 33.28
C PRO A 122 -37.19 -32.11 31.79
N GLY A 123 -38.16 -31.96 30.88
CA GLY A 123 -37.89 -31.82 29.45
C GLY A 123 -37.00 -30.61 29.10
N PRO A 124 -37.41 -29.38 29.49
CA PRO A 124 -36.60 -28.18 29.34
C PRO A 124 -35.23 -28.24 30.02
N ILE A 125 -35.11 -28.88 31.18
CA ILE A 125 -33.80 -29.07 31.84
C ILE A 125 -32.86 -29.90 30.95
N VAL A 126 -33.36 -31.01 30.41
CA VAL A 126 -32.55 -31.88 29.54
C VAL A 126 -32.19 -31.17 28.23
N ALA A 127 -33.08 -30.35 27.68
CA ALA A 127 -32.79 -29.55 26.49
C ALA A 127 -31.68 -28.53 26.76
N ALA A 128 -31.81 -27.71 27.80
CA ALA A 128 -30.81 -26.70 28.14
C ALA A 128 -29.44 -27.31 28.50
N LEU A 129 -29.40 -28.48 29.15
CA LEU A 129 -28.15 -29.20 29.39
C LEU A 129 -27.47 -29.71 28.10
N LYS A 130 -28.23 -29.98 27.04
CA LYS A 130 -27.65 -30.36 25.74
C LYS A 130 -27.01 -29.16 25.06
N GLU A 131 -27.70 -28.02 25.02
CA GLU A 131 -27.17 -26.80 24.43
C GLU A 131 -25.88 -26.35 25.15
N VAL A 132 -25.89 -26.25 26.49
CA VAL A 132 -24.69 -25.95 27.28
C VAL A 132 -23.53 -26.92 27.00
N ARG A 133 -23.81 -28.22 26.85
CA ARG A 133 -22.77 -29.21 26.52
C ARG A 133 -22.20 -28.97 25.13
N ASP A 134 -23.05 -28.63 24.17
CA ASP A 134 -22.66 -28.46 22.78
C ASP A 134 -21.86 -27.16 22.59
N ASP A 135 -22.21 -26.09 23.32
CA ASP A 135 -21.42 -24.85 23.43
C ASP A 135 -20.03 -25.09 24.04
N ILE A 136 -19.96 -25.85 25.15
CA ILE A 136 -18.68 -26.18 25.79
C ILE A 136 -17.78 -27.00 24.85
N LYS A 137 -18.36 -27.80 23.96
CA LYS A 137 -17.59 -28.54 22.95
C LYS A 137 -17.12 -27.62 21.84
N ALA A 138 -17.98 -26.73 21.36
CA ALA A 138 -17.64 -25.75 20.33
C ALA A 138 -16.50 -24.83 20.80
N ALA A 139 -16.50 -24.40 22.07
CA ALA A 139 -15.46 -23.56 22.66
C ALA A 139 -14.11 -24.26 22.92
N LYS A 140 -14.02 -25.58 22.75
CA LYS A 140 -12.78 -26.37 22.94
C LYS A 140 -12.14 -26.83 21.64
N ALA A 141 -12.82 -26.65 20.51
CA ALA A 141 -12.35 -27.01 19.17
C ALA A 141 -11.57 -25.85 18.54
#